data_AF-A4X017-F1
#
_entry.id   AF-A4X017-F1
#
_cell.length_a   1.000
_cell.length_b   1.000
_cell.length_c   1.000
_cell.angle_alpha   90.00
_cell.angle_beta   90.00
_cell.angle_gamma   90.00
#
_symmetry.space_group_name_H-M   'P 1'
#
loop_
_entity.id
_entity.type
_entity.pdbx_description
1 polymer ?
#
loop_
_entity_poly.entity_id
_entity_poly.type
_entity_poly.pdbx_seq_one_letter_code
_entity_poly.pdbx_strand_id
1 'polypeptide(L)' 'MAVRHRTVRTKGALSQKTAKLMVFKLIQAASKTWRRLKGANHLPRVIEGVKFNDGVATTGDTESRAA' A
#
# COMPACT_ATOMS: atom_id res chain seq x y z
N MET A 1 41.09 -18.87 7.78
CA MET A 1 39.86 -19.57 7.31
C MET A 1 38.98 -18.55 6.62
N ALA A 2 38.63 -18.74 5.34
CA ALA A 2 37.71 -17.85 4.64
C ALA A 2 36.37 -18.58 4.43
N VAL A 3 35.30 -18.03 5.00
CA VAL A 3 33.93 -18.55 4.84
C VAL A 3 33.44 -18.19 3.44
N ARG A 4 33.15 -19.20 2.61
CA ARG A 4 32.48 -19.00 1.32
C ARG A 4 30.98 -18.84 1.53
N HIS A 5 30.45 -17.65 1.26
CA HIS A 5 29.00 -17.44 1.21
C HIS A 5 28.43 -18.13 -0.04
N ARG A 6 27.60 -19.16 0.13
CA ARG A 6 26.90 -19.84 -0.98
C ARG A 6 25.55 -19.19 -1.19
N THR A 7 25.33 -18.55 -2.34
CA THR A 7 23.99 -18.16 -2.77
C THR A 7 23.36 -19.29 -3.57
N VAL A 8 22.18 -19.74 -3.15
CA VAL A 8 21.39 -20.73 -3.89
C VAL A 8 20.69 -20.00 -5.03
N ARG A 9 21.04 -20.32 -6.29
CA ARG A 9 20.33 -19.77 -7.46
C ARG A 9 19.04 -20.57 -7.66
N THR A 10 17.90 -19.90 -7.51
CA THR A 10 16.60 -20.45 -7.89
C THR A 10 16.56 -20.73 -9.39
N LYS A 11 16.46 -22.01 -9.78
CA LYS A 11 16.32 -22.43 -11.18
C LYS A 11 14.95 -22.00 -11.70
N GLY A 12 14.89 -21.40 -12.89
CA GLY A 12 13.64 -20.94 -13.51
C GLY A 12 13.07 -19.63 -12.95
N ALA A 13 13.83 -18.88 -12.14
CA ALA A 13 13.40 -17.57 -11.67
C ALA A 13 13.22 -16.58 -12.84
N LEU A 14 12.10 -15.87 -12.80
CA LEU A 14 11.77 -14.84 -13.77
C LEU A 14 12.78 -13.69 -13.69
N SER A 15 13.15 -13.11 -14.84
CA SER A 15 14.00 -11.90 -14.84
C SER A 15 13.32 -10.80 -14.03
N GLN A 16 14.09 -9.94 -13.36
CA GLN A 16 13.51 -8.83 -12.59
C GLN A 16 12.59 -7.94 -13.44
N LYS A 17 12.95 -7.71 -14.71
CA LYS A 17 12.15 -6.93 -15.66
C LYS A 17 10.80 -7.59 -15.91
N THR A 18 10.80 -8.89 -16.19
CA THR A 18 9.57 -9.64 -16.47
C THR A 18 8.72 -9.79 -15.21
N ALA A 19 9.34 -9.96 -14.03
CA ALA A 19 8.61 -10.00 -12.76
C ALA A 19 7.90 -8.68 -12.46
N LYS A 20 8.57 -7.54 -12.62
CA LYS A 20 7.94 -6.22 -12.46
C LYS A 20 6.77 -6.02 -13.43
N LEU A 21 6.94 -6.44 -14.68
CA LEU A 21 5.86 -6.37 -15.67
C LEU A 21 4.67 -7.25 -15.29
N MET A 22 4.93 -8.48 -14.82
CA MET A 22 3.89 -9.41 -14.38
C MET A 22 3.11 -8.84 -13.19
N VAL A 23 3.80 -8.32 -12.17
CA VAL A 23 3.17 -7.66 -11.02
C VAL A 23 2.30 -6.49 -11.48
N PHE A 24 2.80 -5.63 -12.37
CA PHE A 24 2.03 -4.52 -12.91
C PHE A 24 0.76 -5.01 -13.63
N LYS A 25 0.86 -6.03 -14.49
CA LYS A 25 -0.28 -6.60 -15.20
C LYS A 25 -1.31 -7.24 -14.27
N LEU A 26 -0.87 -7.91 -13.20
CA LEU A 26 -1.76 -8.46 -12.19
C LEU A 26 -2.52 -7.36 -11.44
N ILE A 27 -1.83 -6.28 -11.04
CA ILE A 27 -2.48 -5.12 -10.40
C ILE A 27 -3.47 -4.45 -11.37
N GLN A 28 -3.12 -4.28 -12.64
CA GLN A 28 -4.02 -3.75 -13.66
C GLN A 28 -5.26 -4.63 -13.91
N ALA A 29 -5.11 -5.95 -13.79
CA ALA A 29 -6.24 -6.86 -13.92
C ALA A 29 -7.16 -6.77 -12.69
N ALA A 30 -6.58 -6.74 -11.48
CA ALA A 30 -7.31 -6.60 -10.23
C ALA A 30 -8.03 -5.25 -10.11
N SER A 31 -7.44 -4.16 -10.61
CA SER A 31 -8.03 -2.82 -10.48
C SER A 31 -9.39 -2.68 -11.16
N LYS A 32 -9.70 -3.55 -12.14
CA LYS A 32 -11.00 -3.60 -12.82
C LYS A 32 -12.16 -3.98 -11.89
N THR A 33 -11.88 -4.67 -10.78
CA THR A 33 -12.91 -5.11 -9.83
C THR A 33 -13.05 -4.15 -8.64
N TRP A 34 -12.21 -3.11 -8.55
CA TRP A 34 -12.25 -2.18 -7.43
C TRP A 34 -13.40 -1.18 -7.57
N ARG A 35 -14.08 -0.91 -6.47
CA ARG A 35 -15.11 0.14 -6.41
C ARG A 35 -14.43 1.51 -6.51
N ARG A 36 -14.95 2.39 -7.37
CA ARG A 36 -14.52 3.80 -7.42
C ARG A 36 -14.66 4.44 -6.04
N LEU A 37 -13.62 5.14 -5.61
CA LEU A 37 -13.64 5.89 -4.35
C LEU A 37 -14.60 7.07 -4.48
N LYS A 38 -15.59 7.15 -3.58
CA LYS A 38 -16.40 8.36 -3.39
C LYS A 38 -15.62 9.33 -2.52
N GLY A 39 -15.69 10.63 -2.81
CA GLY A 39 -15.00 11.64 -2.00
C GLY A 39 -13.48 11.63 -2.16
N ALA A 40 -12.97 11.57 -3.40
CA ALA A 40 -11.53 11.59 -3.71
C ALA A 40 -10.77 12.78 -3.09
N ASN A 41 -11.48 13.86 -2.75
CA ASN A 41 -10.91 15.03 -2.05
C ASN A 41 -10.37 14.68 -0.65
N HIS A 42 -10.79 13.56 -0.04
CA HIS A 42 -10.27 13.10 1.24
C HIS A 42 -9.08 12.16 1.11
N LEU A 43 -8.72 11.75 -0.12
CA LEU A 43 -7.61 10.84 -0.36
C LEU A 43 -6.27 11.35 0.20
N PRO A 44 -5.90 12.64 0.09
CA PRO A 44 -4.68 13.14 0.71
C PRO A 44 -4.64 12.90 2.23
N ARG A 45 -5.76 13.16 2.92
CA ARG A 45 -5.87 12.97 4.37
C ARG A 45 -5.74 11.49 4.77
N VAL A 46 -6.29 10.58 3.97
CA VAL A 46 -6.13 9.13 4.19
C VAL A 46 -4.67 8.70 3.99
N ILE A 47 -3.99 9.24 2.98
CA ILE A 47 -2.55 8.98 2.73
C ILE A 47 -1.69 9.50 3.88
N GLU A 48 -2.04 10.66 4.45
CA GLU A 48 -1.41 11.23 5.65
C GLU A 48 -1.72 10.44 6.95
N GLY A 49 -2.57 9.42 6.87
CA GLY A 49 -2.89 8.54 8.00
C GLY A 49 -4.00 9.07 8.92
N VAL A 50 -4.77 10.08 8.49
CA VAL A 50 -5.93 10.56 9.25
C VAL A 50 -6.96 9.44 9.38
N LYS A 51 -7.33 9.11 10.62
CA LYS A 51 -8.37 8.14 10.90
C LYS A 51 -9.74 8.76 10.65
N PHE A 52 -10.62 8.02 9.97
CA PHE A 52 -12.01 8.38 9.79
C PHE A 52 -12.88 7.38 10.56
N ASN A 53 -13.82 7.86 11.36
CA ASN A 53 -14.89 7.06 11.92
C ASN A 53 -16.19 7.47 11.24
N ASP A 54 -16.87 6.52 10.60
CA ASP A 54 -18.11 6.75 9.83
C ASP A 54 -18.04 7.90 8.80
N GLY A 55 -16.86 8.12 8.23
CA GLY A 55 -16.62 9.18 7.24
C GLY A 55 -16.28 10.55 7.83
N VAL A 56 -16.24 10.69 9.16
CA VAL A 56 -15.80 11.90 9.86
C VAL A 56 -14.37 11.70 10.36
N ALA A 57 -13.49 12.66 10.08
CA ALA A 57 -12.12 12.61 10.57
C ALA A 57 -12.12 12.67 12.10
N THR A 58 -11.45 11.70 12.73
CA THR A 58 -11.21 11.69 14.17
C THR A 58 -10.09 12.67 14.45
N THR A 59 -10.43 13.94 14.70
CA THR A 59 -9.47 14.91 15.22
C THR A 59 -9.01 14.37 16.57
N GLY A 60 -7.70 14.15 16.74
CA GLY A 60 -7.09 13.74 18.00
C GLY A 60 -7.13 14.82 19.08
N ASP A 61 -8.01 15.80 18.95
CA ASP A 61 -8.23 16.88 19.89
C ASP A 61 -9.58 16.66 20.54
N THR A 62 -9.60 15.82 21.58
CA THR A 62 -10.42 16.18 22.72
C THR A 62 -9.81 17.50 23.21
N GLU A 63 -10.35 18.61 22.71
CA GLU A 63 -10.30 19.85 23.46
C GLU A 63 -10.75 19.49 24.88
N SER A 64 -9.85 19.69 25.83
CA SER A 64 -10.18 19.94 27.22
C SER A 64 -11.26 21.02 27.24
N ARG A 65 -12.53 20.64 27.13
CA ARG A 65 -13.64 21.53 27.45
C ARG A 65 -13.58 21.70 28.95
N ALA A 66 -13.01 22.83 29.35
CA ALA A 66 -13.09 23.35 30.69
C ALA A 66 -14.54 23.20 31.21
N ALA A 67 -14.66 22.54 32.36
CA ALA A 67 -15.73 22.69 33.33
C ALA A 67 -15.11 22.46 34.71
#